data_AF-A0A5M3MRV2-F1
#
_entry.id   AF-A0A5M3MRV2-F1
#
_cell.length_a   1.000
_cell.length_b   1.000
_cell.length_c   1.000
_cell.angle_alpha   90.00
_cell.angle_beta   90.00
_cell.angle_gamma   90.00
#
_symmetry.space_group_name_H-M   'P 1'
#
loop_
_entity.id
_entity.type
_entity.pdbx_description
1 polymer ?
#
loop_
_entity_poly.entity_id
_entity_poly.type
_entity_poly.pdbx_seq_one_letter_code
_entity_poly.pdbx_strand_id
1 'polypeptide(L)'
;MIKLYAFELDNVLWSGVLDATRYGKGRGASKVPEDNLQLRLGDEGIVEDRSVPSNPENFVILFPEVTRVFHDIAKNNLQIAIVSNNGGKKLCDRALWLFRAPDKNASRQSLTTFVRYDENDVVSKVEMFKNLKTWSGVDFVDMVFFDLDCAESQQVQQHLGVHVKTIDKRDGLTWTDYVDASQGLAGGQPPHKQPNGTPGGHIPRRDDPRQDKPPQELPPFYDMPALGRTLGSGAFSDVYMSKSDPEIIVKKLKHWRPGIQQRFVAIYKVVEAGRPFTPDPSRDTKDEEYLSQIALELRNLRAVGELKGPADPERFCGWFSMKFVRGNPIWDNATYWRHPFGVPFQTLLKRAFHLTVDEIEYFVKKHGMEHRDAHLANVKFETKGGTLVRAHVFDWGFAARMTWDGRYYVRANDTLVWNSGEAGAKYTPDQFRKYWIEWMVKTEYEAQMSRQGISREDGSKFLANLDWWFEWDK
;
A
#
# COMPACT_ATOMS: atom_id res chain seq x y z
N MET A 1 6.89 -1.38 22.25
CA MET A 1 8.10 -2.16 21.86
C MET A 1 8.36 -1.77 20.42
N ILE A 2 9.56 -1.31 20.08
CA ILE A 2 9.82 -0.77 18.74
C ILE A 2 9.66 -1.87 17.69
N LYS A 3 8.95 -1.54 16.62
CA LYS A 3 8.69 -2.45 15.49
C LYS A 3 9.22 -1.91 14.16
N LEU A 4 9.46 -0.60 14.08
CA LEU A 4 9.90 0.07 12.87
C LEU A 4 10.86 1.22 13.19
N TYR A 5 11.95 1.28 12.43
CA TYR A 5 12.88 2.41 12.40
C TYR A 5 12.77 3.12 11.06
N ALA A 6 12.52 4.42 11.10
CA ALA A 6 12.49 5.31 9.95
C ALA A 6 13.73 6.20 9.96
N PHE A 7 14.29 6.47 8.78
CA PHE A 7 15.49 7.28 8.63
C PHE A 7 15.27 8.37 7.57
N GLU A 8 15.60 9.61 7.93
CA GLU A 8 15.99 10.61 6.93
C GLU A 8 17.33 10.17 6.28
N LEU A 9 17.59 10.65 5.07
CA LEU A 9 18.75 10.32 4.28
C LEU A 9 19.89 11.31 4.49
N ASP A 10 19.69 12.55 4.06
CA ASP A 10 20.75 13.54 3.96
C ASP A 10 21.20 14.03 5.34
N ASN A 11 22.50 13.93 5.59
CA ASN A 11 23.16 14.20 6.87
C ASN A 11 22.66 13.34 8.04
N VAL A 12 21.98 12.23 7.76
CA VAL A 12 21.58 11.22 8.75
C VAL A 12 22.19 9.87 8.41
N LEU A 13 21.95 9.33 7.21
CA LEU A 13 22.62 8.10 6.74
C LEU A 13 23.96 8.39 6.06
N TRP A 14 24.09 9.54 5.39
CA TRP A 14 25.33 9.97 4.78
C TRP A 14 25.55 11.45 4.97
N SER A 15 26.81 11.88 4.96
CA SER A 15 27.19 13.29 4.90
C SER A 15 26.98 13.83 3.49
N GLY A 16 26.38 15.02 3.38
CA GLY A 16 26.10 15.69 2.11
C GLY A 16 24.62 15.59 1.68
N VAL A 17 24.33 16.13 0.51
CA VAL A 17 22.98 16.20 -0.08
C VAL A 17 23.02 15.67 -1.50
N LEU A 18 22.18 14.67 -1.81
CA LEU A 18 22.01 14.17 -3.17
C LEU A 18 21.02 15.04 -3.96
N ASP A 19 21.52 16.09 -4.60
CA ASP A 19 20.70 17.08 -5.31
C ASP A 19 20.65 16.81 -6.82
N ALA A 20 19.46 16.55 -7.36
CA ALA A 20 19.24 16.30 -8.80
C ALA A 20 19.63 17.48 -9.71
N THR A 21 19.77 18.69 -9.17
CA THR A 21 20.25 19.85 -9.91
C THR A 21 21.78 19.85 -10.05
N ARG A 22 22.50 19.17 -9.14
CA ARG A 22 23.97 19.09 -9.09
C ARG A 22 24.53 17.81 -9.69
N TYR A 23 23.90 16.67 -9.42
CA TYR A 23 24.37 15.35 -9.85
C TYR A 23 23.94 15.04 -11.29
N GLY A 24 24.77 14.26 -12.00
CA GLY A 24 24.57 13.90 -13.40
C GLY A 24 24.65 15.10 -14.35
N LYS A 25 25.49 16.09 -14.02
CA LYS A 25 25.72 17.29 -14.82
C LYS A 25 27.17 17.35 -15.25
N GLY A 26 27.40 17.73 -16.51
CA GLY A 26 28.74 17.93 -17.04
C GLY A 26 28.99 17.19 -18.35
N ARG A 27 30.20 17.35 -18.86
CA ARG A 27 30.60 16.75 -20.13
C ARG A 27 30.74 15.23 -19.96
N GLY A 28 29.89 14.47 -20.65
CA GLY A 28 29.89 13.00 -20.60
C GLY A 28 28.94 12.39 -19.58
N ALA A 29 28.14 13.21 -18.89
CA ALA A 29 27.06 12.71 -18.05
C ALA A 29 26.01 11.95 -18.86
N SER A 30 25.53 10.83 -18.32
CA SER A 30 24.31 10.16 -18.79
C SER A 30 23.13 11.13 -18.69
N LYS A 31 22.17 11.00 -19.62
CA LYS A 31 20.90 11.75 -19.59
C LYS A 31 20.03 11.39 -18.37
N VAL A 32 20.28 10.23 -17.77
CA VAL A 32 19.62 9.74 -16.56
C VAL A 32 20.55 10.07 -15.38
N PRO A 33 20.21 11.04 -14.50
CA PRO A 33 21.12 11.52 -13.46
C PRO A 33 21.68 10.43 -12.57
N GLU A 34 20.84 9.50 -12.13
CA GLU A 34 21.20 8.39 -11.24
C GLU A 34 22.19 7.39 -11.85
N ASP A 35 22.21 7.23 -13.17
CA ASP A 35 23.19 6.37 -13.84
C ASP A 35 24.63 6.91 -13.71
N ASN A 36 24.79 8.14 -13.25
CA ASN A 36 26.09 8.74 -13.02
C ASN A 36 26.66 8.45 -11.63
N LEU A 37 25.88 7.88 -10.70
CA LEU A 37 26.40 7.51 -9.39
C LEU A 37 27.21 6.21 -9.44
N GLN A 38 28.38 6.23 -8.82
CA GLN A 38 29.24 5.07 -8.62
C GLN A 38 29.86 5.07 -7.22
N LEU A 39 30.31 3.91 -6.76
CA LEU A 39 31.21 3.86 -5.60
C LEU A 39 32.58 4.40 -6.00
N ARG A 40 33.21 5.16 -5.10
CA ARG A 40 34.60 5.57 -5.28
C ARG A 40 35.50 4.33 -5.27
N LEU A 41 36.45 4.29 -6.21
CA LEU A 41 37.35 3.14 -6.32
C LEU A 41 38.17 2.98 -5.03
N GLY A 42 38.04 1.82 -4.39
CA GLY A 42 38.74 1.50 -3.14
C GLY A 42 38.07 1.99 -1.86
N ASP A 43 36.93 2.67 -1.94
CA ASP A 43 36.18 3.13 -0.77
C ASP A 43 34.66 2.92 -0.96
N GLU A 44 34.14 1.85 -0.36
CA GLU A 44 32.72 1.49 -0.42
C GLU A 44 31.84 2.39 0.46
N GLY A 45 32.43 3.26 1.27
CA GLY A 45 31.73 4.25 2.08
C GLY A 45 31.44 5.54 1.32
N ILE A 46 31.90 5.69 0.07
CA ILE A 46 31.76 6.92 -0.70
C ILE A 46 31.06 6.66 -2.02
N VAL A 47 29.96 7.37 -2.26
CA VAL A 47 29.28 7.44 -3.56
C VAL A 47 29.59 8.77 -4.20
N GLU A 48 30.05 8.75 -5.45
CA GLU A 48 30.44 9.93 -6.20
C GLU A 48 29.78 9.98 -7.58
N ASP A 49 29.72 11.17 -8.15
CA ASP A 49 29.30 11.40 -9.52
C ASP A 49 30.43 11.11 -10.51
N ARG A 50 30.28 10.03 -11.31
CA ARG A 50 31.26 9.63 -12.32
C ARG A 50 31.38 10.62 -13.48
N SER A 51 30.39 11.49 -13.66
CA SER A 51 30.33 12.39 -14.82
C SER A 51 31.34 13.54 -14.75
N VAL A 52 32.22 13.54 -13.74
CA VAL A 52 32.95 14.73 -13.38
C VAL A 52 34.40 14.49 -12.90
N PRO A 53 35.38 14.99 -13.69
CA PRO A 53 36.64 15.58 -13.22
C PRO A 53 36.53 17.08 -12.82
N SER A 54 35.42 17.76 -13.12
CA SER A 54 35.21 19.22 -12.99
C SER A 54 34.40 19.73 -11.77
N ASN A 55 34.12 18.91 -10.77
CA ASN A 55 33.38 19.22 -9.54
C ASN A 55 33.66 18.13 -8.49
N PRO A 56 34.86 18.12 -7.87
CA PRO A 56 35.32 17.08 -6.95
C PRO A 56 34.49 16.98 -5.65
N GLU A 57 33.51 17.86 -5.47
CA GLU A 57 32.68 17.98 -4.26
C GLU A 57 31.31 17.28 -4.38
N ASN A 58 31.00 16.66 -5.53
CA ASN A 58 29.76 15.91 -5.73
C ASN A 58 29.93 14.44 -5.29
N PHE A 59 30.04 14.24 -3.98
CA PHE A 59 30.00 12.93 -3.36
C PHE A 59 29.20 12.98 -2.05
N VAL A 60 28.76 11.80 -1.60
CA VAL A 60 28.23 11.57 -0.26
C VAL A 60 29.02 10.47 0.42
N ILE A 61 29.19 10.59 1.74
CA ILE A 61 29.94 9.63 2.57
C ILE A 61 28.98 8.97 3.54
N LEU A 62 28.82 7.65 3.47
CA LEU A 62 28.02 6.89 4.43
C LEU A 62 28.62 7.03 5.82
N PHE A 63 27.80 7.35 6.82
CA PHE A 63 28.30 7.40 8.20
C PHE A 63 28.70 5.99 8.68
N PRO A 64 29.83 5.85 9.42
CA PRO A 64 30.44 4.54 9.68
C PRO A 64 29.52 3.50 10.33
N GLU A 65 28.67 3.94 11.26
CA GLU A 65 27.82 3.03 12.05
C GLU A 65 26.52 2.63 11.33
N VAL A 66 26.17 3.25 10.20
CA VAL A 66 24.91 2.97 9.48
C VAL A 66 24.80 1.51 9.07
N THR A 67 25.89 0.93 8.56
CA THR A 67 25.90 -0.49 8.13
C THR A 67 25.68 -1.44 9.31
N ARG A 68 26.21 -1.11 10.48
CA ARG A 68 26.03 -1.88 11.72
C ARG A 68 24.61 -1.76 12.24
N VAL A 69 24.03 -0.55 12.21
CA VAL A 69 22.64 -0.32 12.61
C VAL A 69 21.67 -1.10 11.70
N PHE A 70 21.83 -1.01 10.38
CA PHE A 70 21.00 -1.76 9.43
C PHE A 70 21.10 -3.27 9.65
N HIS A 71 22.31 -3.78 9.88
CA HIS A 71 22.53 -5.19 10.22
C HIS A 71 21.80 -5.61 11.49
N ASP A 72 21.88 -4.82 12.56
CA ASP A 72 21.23 -5.15 13.83
C ASP A 72 19.70 -5.14 13.71
N ILE A 73 19.13 -4.15 13.03
CA ILE A 73 17.68 -4.09 12.77
C ILE A 73 17.22 -5.31 11.98
N ALA A 74 17.95 -5.68 10.91
CA ALA A 74 17.66 -6.84 10.09
C ALA A 74 17.77 -8.16 10.87
N LYS A 75 18.81 -8.30 11.70
CA LYS A 75 19.03 -9.48 12.56
C LYS A 75 17.90 -9.69 13.56
N ASN A 76 17.32 -8.60 14.06
CA ASN A 76 16.18 -8.63 14.99
C ASN A 76 14.81 -8.69 14.29
N ASN A 77 14.76 -8.87 12.97
CA ASN A 77 13.54 -8.90 12.16
C ASN A 77 12.64 -7.65 12.32
N LEU A 78 13.26 -6.50 12.57
CA LEU A 78 12.58 -5.22 12.66
C LEU A 78 12.51 -4.55 11.28
N GLN A 79 11.55 -3.64 11.10
CA GLN A 79 11.29 -3.02 9.79
C GLN A 79 12.11 -1.73 9.63
N ILE A 80 12.70 -1.51 8.46
CA ILE A 80 13.36 -0.26 8.08
C ILE A 80 12.49 0.50 7.09
N ALA A 81 12.37 1.81 7.30
CA ALA A 81 11.76 2.75 6.38
C ALA A 81 12.70 3.90 6.06
N ILE A 82 12.61 4.43 4.85
CA ILE A 82 13.19 5.71 4.47
C ILE A 82 12.07 6.76 4.46
N VAL A 83 12.31 7.90 5.08
CA VAL A 83 11.39 9.05 5.12
C VAL A 83 12.21 10.32 4.87
N SER A 84 12.18 10.80 3.62
CA SER A 84 13.03 11.91 3.18
C SER A 84 12.29 12.89 2.28
N ASN A 85 12.58 14.18 2.45
CA ASN A 85 12.11 15.25 1.58
C ASN A 85 13.10 15.59 0.45
N ASN A 86 14.09 14.72 0.21
CA ASN A 86 15.01 14.88 -0.91
C ASN A 86 14.25 14.59 -2.22
N GLY A 87 13.76 15.63 -2.90
CA GLY A 87 13.00 15.51 -4.15
C GLY A 87 13.72 14.78 -5.32
N GLY A 88 14.92 14.25 -5.11
CA GLY A 88 15.68 13.41 -6.02
C GLY A 88 15.54 11.90 -5.74
N LYS A 89 14.31 11.36 -5.61
CA LYS A 89 14.07 9.95 -5.25
C LYS A 89 15.00 8.95 -5.91
N LYS A 90 15.09 8.98 -7.25
CA LYS A 90 15.91 8.00 -8.01
C LYS A 90 17.40 8.07 -7.71
N LEU A 91 17.93 9.25 -7.37
CA LEU A 91 19.33 9.42 -6.96
C LEU A 91 19.57 8.78 -5.59
N CYS A 92 18.69 9.05 -4.64
CA CYS A 92 18.72 8.44 -3.31
C CYS A 92 18.61 6.91 -3.37
N ASP A 93 17.64 6.39 -4.13
CA ASP A 93 17.45 4.94 -4.34
C ASP A 93 18.72 4.31 -4.90
N ARG A 94 19.36 4.99 -5.85
CA ARG A 94 20.61 4.52 -6.45
C ARG A 94 21.78 4.55 -5.48
N ALA A 95 21.91 5.59 -4.65
CA ALA A 95 22.95 5.65 -3.62
C ALA A 95 22.75 4.54 -2.57
N LEU A 96 21.52 4.33 -2.09
CA LEU A 96 21.16 3.23 -1.19
C LEU A 96 21.45 1.86 -1.83
N TRP A 97 21.29 1.72 -3.14
CA TRP A 97 21.61 0.49 -3.85
C TRP A 97 23.12 0.22 -3.92
N LEU A 98 23.94 1.28 -4.05
CA LEU A 98 25.40 1.19 -4.09
C LEU A 98 25.99 0.86 -2.72
N PHE A 99 25.50 1.50 -1.66
CA PHE A 99 25.94 1.22 -0.30
C PHE A 99 25.52 -0.19 0.14
N ARG A 100 26.37 -0.85 0.93
CA ARG A 100 26.17 -2.25 1.34
C ARG A 100 26.32 -2.47 2.83
N ALA A 101 25.42 -3.25 3.41
CA ALA A 101 25.48 -3.74 4.79
C ALA A 101 25.41 -5.27 4.84
N PRO A 102 25.97 -5.90 5.89
CA PRO A 102 25.83 -7.34 6.08
C PRO A 102 24.39 -7.72 6.45
N ASP A 103 23.86 -8.75 5.80
CA ASP A 103 22.58 -9.36 6.16
C ASP A 103 22.70 -10.25 7.42
N LYS A 104 21.61 -10.93 7.79
CA LYS A 104 21.59 -11.87 8.93
C LYS A 104 22.61 -13.01 8.82
N ASN A 105 23.09 -13.32 7.62
CA ASN A 105 24.09 -14.35 7.32
C ASN A 105 25.48 -13.75 7.08
N ALA A 106 25.68 -12.46 7.40
CA ALA A 106 26.89 -11.68 7.12
C ALA A 106 27.23 -11.53 5.62
N SER A 107 26.28 -11.78 4.72
CA SER A 107 26.42 -11.52 3.29
C SER A 107 26.16 -10.05 2.99
N ARG A 108 27.03 -9.39 2.21
CA ARG A 108 26.88 -7.96 1.91
C ARG A 108 25.82 -7.71 0.84
N GLN A 109 24.70 -7.14 1.26
CA GLN A 109 23.58 -6.76 0.41
C GLN A 109 23.50 -5.23 0.31
N SER A 110 22.88 -4.73 -0.75
CA SER A 110 22.57 -3.30 -0.89
C SER A 110 21.67 -2.82 0.26
N LEU A 111 21.81 -1.56 0.70
CA LEU A 111 20.96 -1.02 1.77
C LEU A 111 19.47 -1.08 1.40
N THR A 112 19.14 -0.91 0.12
CA THR A 112 17.76 -1.05 -0.40
C THR A 112 17.11 -2.40 -0.10
N THR A 113 17.88 -3.48 0.04
CA THR A 113 17.34 -4.82 0.35
C THR A 113 16.77 -4.91 1.76
N PHE A 114 17.22 -4.04 2.67
CA PHE A 114 16.74 -3.98 4.04
C PHE A 114 15.55 -3.02 4.20
N VAL A 115 15.44 -2.03 3.31
CA VAL A 115 14.38 -1.02 3.31
C VAL A 115 13.07 -1.65 2.85
N ARG A 116 12.05 -1.62 3.72
CA ARG A 116 10.74 -2.18 3.42
C ARG A 116 9.74 -1.14 2.90
N TYR A 117 9.91 0.10 3.32
CA TYR A 117 9.10 1.24 2.88
C TYR A 117 10.00 2.40 2.54
N ASP A 118 9.70 3.10 1.46
CA ASP A 118 10.57 4.13 0.91
C ASP A 118 9.72 5.33 0.51
N GLU A 119 9.54 6.23 1.49
CA GLU A 119 8.85 7.50 1.36
C GLU A 119 9.86 8.61 1.10
N ASN A 120 10.18 8.78 -0.17
CA ASN A 120 11.09 9.83 -0.62
C ASN A 120 10.40 10.67 -1.69
N ASP A 121 9.63 11.65 -1.24
CA ASP A 121 8.76 12.49 -2.07
C ASP A 121 8.73 13.92 -1.51
N VAL A 122 8.20 14.88 -2.25
CA VAL A 122 8.11 16.29 -1.82
C VAL A 122 6.77 16.54 -1.13
N VAL A 123 6.53 15.84 -0.02
CA VAL A 123 5.33 15.99 0.81
C VAL A 123 5.70 16.15 2.29
N SER A 124 4.78 16.59 3.15
CA SER A 124 5.11 16.75 4.58
C SER A 124 5.47 15.41 5.23
N LYS A 125 6.46 15.38 6.12
CA LYS A 125 6.85 14.17 6.86
C LYS A 125 5.70 13.57 7.67
N VAL A 126 4.78 14.40 8.18
CA VAL A 126 3.55 13.94 8.85
C VAL A 126 2.71 13.05 7.92
N GLU A 127 2.60 13.42 6.64
CA GLU A 127 1.85 12.63 5.67
C GLU A 127 2.59 11.33 5.30
N MET A 128 3.91 11.40 5.11
CA MET A 128 4.74 10.21 4.89
C MET A 128 4.61 9.21 6.04
N PHE A 129 4.59 9.68 7.30
CA PHE A 129 4.38 8.78 8.43
C PHE A 129 2.97 8.19 8.46
N LYS A 130 1.93 8.91 8.05
CA LYS A 130 0.57 8.32 7.93
C LYS A 130 0.52 7.23 6.85
N ASN A 131 1.20 7.43 5.72
CA ASN A 131 1.37 6.41 4.70
C ASN A 131 2.19 5.22 5.24
N LEU A 132 3.25 5.50 5.98
CA LEU A 132 4.09 4.47 6.59
C LEU A 132 3.31 3.63 7.60
N LYS A 133 2.50 4.24 8.47
CA LYS A 133 1.57 3.53 9.37
C LYS A 133 0.57 2.71 8.59
N THR A 134 0.04 3.26 7.50
CA THR A 134 -0.85 2.57 6.56
C THR A 134 -0.17 1.30 6.03
N TRP A 135 0.98 1.40 5.37
CA TRP A 135 1.63 0.25 4.72
C TRP A 135 2.23 -0.76 5.71
N SER A 136 2.78 -0.29 6.82
CA SER A 136 3.44 -1.15 7.80
C SER A 136 2.49 -1.79 8.80
N GLY A 137 1.33 -1.16 9.05
CA GLY A 137 0.44 -1.52 10.14
C GLY A 137 1.03 -1.30 11.53
N VAL A 138 2.19 -0.64 11.65
CA VAL A 138 2.84 -0.32 12.92
C VAL A 138 2.20 0.93 13.50
N ASP A 139 1.94 0.95 14.81
CA ASP A 139 1.47 2.17 15.48
C ASP A 139 2.60 3.17 15.64
N PHE A 140 2.27 4.47 15.53
CA PHE A 140 3.25 5.56 15.64
C PHE A 140 4.11 5.47 16.92
N VAL A 141 3.50 5.09 18.05
CA VAL A 141 4.20 4.93 19.34
C VAL A 141 5.21 3.78 19.38
N ASP A 142 5.12 2.85 18.42
CA ASP A 142 6.08 1.75 18.22
C ASP A 142 7.09 2.06 17.09
N MET A 143 7.12 3.30 16.59
CA MET A 143 8.06 3.79 15.58
C MET A 143 9.11 4.71 16.20
N VAL A 144 10.33 4.60 15.70
CA VAL A 144 11.40 5.56 15.94
C VAL A 144 11.77 6.23 14.62
N PHE A 145 11.92 7.54 14.63
CA PHE A 145 12.36 8.32 13.48
C PHE A 145 13.69 9.01 13.80
N PHE A 146 14.71 8.72 13.00
CA PHE A 146 15.99 9.43 13.05
C PHE A 146 16.03 10.52 12.02
N ASP A 147 16.18 11.75 12.49
CA ASP A 147 16.15 12.95 11.67
C ASP A 147 16.98 14.07 12.30
N LEU A 148 17.23 15.13 11.55
CA LEU A 148 17.78 16.36 12.08
C LEU A 148 16.74 17.09 12.95
N ASP A 149 17.22 18.00 13.81
CA ASP A 149 16.35 18.92 14.54
C ASP A 149 15.72 19.93 13.57
N CYS A 150 14.49 19.66 13.16
CA CYS A 150 13.76 20.50 12.23
C CYS A 150 12.28 20.56 12.58
N ALA A 151 11.58 21.59 12.10
CA ALA A 151 10.15 21.76 12.39
C ALA A 151 9.30 20.57 11.92
N GLU A 152 9.68 19.93 10.82
CA GLU A 152 8.94 18.79 10.24
C GLU A 152 9.05 17.54 11.12
N SER A 153 10.23 17.25 11.68
CA SER A 153 10.43 16.13 12.60
C SER A 153 9.69 16.36 13.92
N GLN A 154 9.74 17.58 14.45
CA GLN A 154 8.98 17.97 15.64
C GLN A 154 7.46 17.83 15.42
N GLN A 155 6.94 18.18 14.25
CA GLN A 155 5.52 17.98 13.91
C GLN A 155 5.15 16.51 13.87
N VAL A 156 6.01 15.63 13.35
CA VAL A 156 5.80 14.17 13.38
C VAL A 156 5.64 13.67 14.82
N GLN A 157 6.53 14.08 15.72
CA GLN A 157 6.42 13.72 17.14
C GLN A 157 5.15 14.27 17.80
N GLN A 158 4.87 15.56 17.61
CA GLN A 158 3.75 16.24 18.27
C GLN A 158 2.39 15.77 17.78
N HIS A 159 2.24 15.55 16.47
CA HIS A 159 0.94 15.20 15.88
C HIS A 159 0.66 13.71 15.87
N LEU A 160 1.69 12.87 15.74
CA LEU A 160 1.52 11.42 15.54
C LEU A 160 2.00 10.60 16.75
N GLY A 161 2.81 11.17 17.63
CA GLY A 161 3.38 10.44 18.77
C GLY A 161 4.50 9.47 18.40
N VAL A 162 5.11 9.64 17.22
CA VAL A 162 6.33 8.92 16.81
C VAL A 162 7.49 9.37 17.71
N HIS A 163 8.34 8.43 18.14
CA HIS A 163 9.54 8.78 18.89
C HIS A 163 10.60 9.33 17.94
N VAL A 164 10.87 10.64 17.99
CA VAL A 164 11.91 11.26 17.17
C VAL A 164 13.21 11.31 17.94
N LYS A 165 14.26 10.75 17.35
CA LYS A 165 15.64 10.85 17.82
C LYS A 165 16.37 11.83 16.91
N THR A 166 16.70 12.98 17.48
CA THR A 166 17.48 14.02 16.81
C THR A 166 18.92 13.55 16.59
N ILE A 167 19.41 13.75 15.38
CA ILE A 167 20.76 13.41 14.93
C ILE A 167 21.57 14.69 14.70
N ASP A 168 22.84 14.71 15.14
CA ASP A 168 23.79 15.77 14.76
C ASP A 168 24.26 15.53 13.34
N LYS A 169 24.03 16.50 12.45
CA LYS A 169 24.43 16.43 11.04
C LYS A 169 25.93 16.21 10.81
N ARG A 170 26.78 16.51 11.79
CA ARG A 170 28.24 16.33 11.70
C ARG A 170 28.64 14.88 11.86
N ASP A 171 27.99 14.20 12.80
CA ASP A 171 28.31 12.83 13.19
C ASP A 171 27.42 11.81 12.49
N GLY A 172 26.24 12.25 12.04
CA GLY A 172 25.23 11.39 11.45
C GLY A 172 24.66 10.37 12.43
N LEU A 173 24.01 9.34 11.90
CA LEU A 173 23.50 8.25 12.72
C LEU A 173 24.65 7.47 13.36
N THR A 174 24.74 7.51 14.69
CA THR A 174 25.69 6.72 15.47
C THR A 174 25.05 5.48 16.10
N TRP A 175 25.88 4.52 16.51
CA TRP A 175 25.42 3.36 17.28
C TRP A 175 24.78 3.76 18.61
N THR A 176 25.33 4.79 19.27
CA THR A 176 24.79 5.32 20.53
C THR A 176 23.38 5.87 20.32
N ASP A 177 23.16 6.64 19.25
CA ASP A 177 21.83 7.17 18.94
C ASP A 177 20.78 6.07 18.74
N TYR A 178 21.17 5.01 18.03
CA TYR A 178 20.33 3.84 17.81
C TYR A 178 19.99 3.12 19.12
N VAL A 179 20.99 2.85 19.97
CA VAL A 179 20.79 2.16 21.27
C VAL A 179 19.94 3.00 22.21
N ASP A 180 20.21 4.30 22.33
CA ASP A 180 19.46 5.21 23.20
C ASP A 180 17.98 5.25 22.81
N ALA A 181 17.69 5.41 21.52
CA ALA A 181 16.32 5.40 21.02
C ALA A 181 15.64 4.04 21.25
N SER A 182 16.41 2.95 21.20
CA SER A 182 15.92 1.59 21.47
C SER A 182 15.54 1.37 22.93
N GLN A 183 16.26 1.99 23.86
CA GLN A 183 16.08 1.81 25.31
C GLN A 183 15.09 2.80 25.93
N GLY A 184 14.97 4.02 25.37
CA GLY A 184 14.06 5.07 25.86
C GLY A 184 12.58 4.68 25.89
N LEU A 185 12.18 3.64 25.16
CA LEU A 185 10.81 3.12 25.11
C LEU A 185 10.57 1.90 26.02
N ALA A 186 11.63 1.31 26.62
CA ALA A 186 11.52 0.18 27.54
C ALA A 186 11.35 0.62 29.00
N GLY A 187 11.79 1.83 29.36
CA GLY A 187 11.58 2.45 30.67
C GLY A 187 10.43 3.45 30.61
N GLY A 188 9.22 3.02 30.94
CA GLY A 188 8.04 3.90 30.93
C GLY A 188 8.18 5.09 31.89
N GLN A 189 8.33 6.29 31.33
CA GLN A 189 7.73 7.49 31.90
C GLN A 189 6.96 8.22 30.81
N PRO A 190 5.64 8.44 30.98
CA PRO A 190 4.90 9.33 30.09
C PRO A 190 5.41 10.76 30.25
N PRO A 191 5.41 11.57 29.19
CA PRO A 191 5.89 12.94 29.25
C PRO A 191 5.10 13.75 30.29
N HIS A 192 5.85 14.47 31.12
CA HIS A 192 5.39 15.42 32.12
C HIS A 192 4.25 16.30 31.58
N LYS A 193 3.05 16.20 32.18
CA LYS A 193 2.06 17.27 32.13
C LYS A 193 2.61 18.46 32.92
N GLN A 194 2.77 19.60 32.26
CA GLN A 194 2.96 20.89 32.96
C GLN A 194 1.70 21.25 33.77
N PRO A 195 1.85 21.95 34.90
CA PRO A 195 0.74 22.28 35.79
C PRO A 195 -0.06 23.47 35.25
N ASN A 196 -1.32 23.24 34.89
CA ASN A 196 -2.27 24.31 34.65
C ASN A 196 -2.67 24.96 35.99
N GLY A 197 -2.50 26.27 36.06
CA GLY A 197 -2.99 27.13 37.13
C GLY A 197 -4.52 27.14 37.23
N THR A 198 -4.94 27.11 38.49
CA THR A 198 -6.18 27.46 39.20
C THR A 198 -7.38 28.11 38.46
N PRO A 199 -8.61 27.89 39.00
CA PRO A 199 -9.88 27.95 38.29
C PRO A 199 -10.58 29.31 38.39
N GLY A 200 -11.27 29.70 37.32
CA GLY A 200 -12.26 30.79 37.32
C GLY A 200 -13.64 30.23 37.00
N GLY A 201 -14.57 30.37 37.94
CA GLY A 201 -15.91 29.81 37.85
C GLY A 201 -16.84 30.54 36.87
N HIS A 202 -17.83 29.80 36.38
CA HIS A 202 -19.12 30.37 36.00
C HIS A 202 -20.27 29.39 36.28
N ILE A 203 -21.08 29.79 37.26
CA ILE A 203 -22.53 29.64 37.48
C ILE A 203 -23.29 28.67 36.54
N PRO A 204 -24.05 27.69 37.08
CA PRO A 204 -24.98 26.88 36.29
C PRO A 204 -26.27 27.66 36.00
N ARG A 205 -26.68 27.74 34.73
CA ARG A 205 -28.01 28.19 34.35
C ARG A 205 -28.90 27.01 33.95
N ARG A 206 -30.02 26.99 34.66
CA ARG A 206 -31.27 26.22 34.54
C ARG A 206 -31.64 25.67 33.17
N ASP A 207 -32.15 24.45 33.26
CA ASP A 207 -33.12 23.75 32.43
C ASP A 207 -34.05 24.65 31.59
N ASP A 208 -34.07 24.38 30.29
CA ASP A 208 -35.21 24.68 29.41
C ASP A 208 -35.60 23.39 28.64
N PRO A 209 -36.73 22.75 28.96
CA PRO A 209 -37.19 21.54 28.31
C PRO A 209 -38.18 21.91 27.20
N ARG A 210 -37.65 22.24 26.01
CA ARG A 210 -38.35 22.18 24.71
C ARG A 210 -37.45 22.75 23.59
N GLN A 211 -36.52 21.95 23.11
CA GLN A 211 -36.01 22.10 21.75
C GLN A 211 -35.94 20.71 21.12
N ASP A 212 -36.72 20.55 20.06
CA ASP A 212 -36.62 19.46 19.10
C ASP A 212 -35.17 19.35 18.64
N LYS A 213 -34.44 18.39 19.21
CA LYS A 213 -33.09 18.09 18.76
C LYS A 213 -33.19 17.47 17.36
N PRO A 214 -32.47 17.99 16.36
CA PRO A 214 -32.25 17.23 15.13
C PRO A 214 -31.60 15.88 15.50
N PRO A 215 -31.76 14.81 14.69
CA PRO A 215 -31.20 13.50 14.99
C PRO A 215 -29.74 13.67 15.36
N GLN A 216 -29.41 13.25 16.58
CA GLN A 216 -28.06 13.34 17.11
C GLN A 216 -27.12 12.66 16.11
N GLU A 217 -26.22 13.42 15.48
CA GLU A 217 -25.26 12.87 14.53
C GLU A 217 -24.50 11.75 15.24
N LEU A 218 -24.73 10.51 14.81
CA LEU A 218 -24.08 9.35 15.42
C LEU A 218 -22.57 9.49 15.19
N PRO A 219 -21.74 9.17 16.21
CA PRO A 219 -20.30 9.24 16.07
C PRO A 219 -19.84 8.32 14.93
N PRO A 220 -18.78 8.68 14.17
CA PRO A 220 -18.25 7.80 13.13
C PRO A 220 -17.89 6.43 13.72
N PHE A 221 -18.18 5.37 12.97
CA PHE A 221 -17.93 3.98 13.35
C PHE A 221 -18.73 3.44 14.55
N TYR A 222 -19.94 3.94 14.81
CA TYR A 222 -20.83 3.30 15.78
C TYR A 222 -21.13 1.83 15.41
N ASP A 223 -21.44 1.00 16.41
CA ASP A 223 -21.68 -0.45 16.27
C ASP A 223 -20.54 -1.27 15.61
N MET A 224 -19.34 -0.68 15.42
CA MET A 224 -18.22 -1.41 14.84
C MET A 224 -17.79 -2.57 15.75
N PRO A 225 -17.64 -3.80 15.21
CA PRO A 225 -17.16 -4.92 15.99
C PRO A 225 -15.73 -4.68 16.48
N ALA A 226 -15.36 -5.34 17.58
CA ALA A 226 -14.01 -5.26 18.09
C ALA A 226 -13.00 -5.75 17.05
N LEU A 227 -11.99 -4.92 16.77
CA LEU A 227 -10.96 -5.20 15.79
C LEU A 227 -9.88 -6.12 16.39
N GLY A 228 -9.46 -7.11 15.62
CA GLY A 228 -8.31 -7.97 15.90
C GLY A 228 -7.04 -7.45 15.22
N ARG A 229 -6.19 -8.37 14.75
CA ARG A 229 -4.96 -8.00 14.03
C ARG A 229 -5.27 -7.33 12.69
N THR A 230 -4.43 -6.36 12.31
CA THR A 230 -4.43 -5.78 10.96
C THR A 230 -4.00 -6.83 9.95
N LEU A 231 -4.72 -6.93 8.83
CA LEU A 231 -4.40 -7.79 7.69
C LEU A 231 -3.74 -7.02 6.54
N GLY A 232 -4.06 -5.73 6.42
CA GLY A 232 -3.53 -4.87 5.39
C GLY A 232 -4.20 -3.51 5.41
N SER A 233 -3.67 -2.59 4.62
CA SER A 233 -4.19 -1.24 4.48
C SER A 233 -4.02 -0.79 3.03
N GLY A 234 -5.07 -0.18 2.48
CA GLY A 234 -5.07 0.40 1.15
C GLY A 234 -5.29 1.91 1.19
N ALA A 235 -5.42 2.53 0.02
CA ALA A 235 -5.70 3.97 -0.08
C ALA A 235 -7.02 4.35 0.64
N PHE A 236 -8.05 3.51 0.54
CA PHE A 236 -9.40 3.85 0.99
C PHE A 236 -9.78 3.31 2.37
N SER A 237 -9.08 2.27 2.85
CA SER A 237 -9.50 1.53 4.04
C SER A 237 -8.36 0.74 4.69
N ASP A 238 -8.50 0.50 5.99
CA ASP A 238 -7.76 -0.49 6.75
C ASP A 238 -8.58 -1.79 6.87
N VAL A 239 -7.93 -2.95 6.84
CA VAL A 239 -8.58 -4.27 6.95
C VAL A 239 -8.05 -5.00 8.18
N TYR A 240 -8.97 -5.48 9.01
CA TYR A 240 -8.67 -6.18 10.25
C TYR A 240 -9.34 -7.55 10.28
N MET A 241 -8.76 -8.51 10.98
CA MET A 241 -9.53 -9.67 11.46
C MET A 241 -10.59 -9.18 12.46
N SER A 242 -11.77 -9.78 12.45
CA SER A 242 -12.69 -9.62 13.59
C SER A 242 -12.11 -10.30 14.82
N LYS A 243 -12.22 -9.65 15.99
CA LYS A 243 -11.78 -10.23 17.26
C LYS A 243 -12.71 -11.35 17.74
N SER A 244 -13.99 -11.31 17.36
CA SER A 244 -15.01 -12.25 17.81
C SER A 244 -15.24 -13.42 16.86
N ASP A 245 -14.88 -13.29 15.58
CA ASP A 245 -15.11 -14.33 14.57
C ASP A 245 -13.93 -14.38 13.56
N PRO A 246 -13.12 -15.45 13.55
CA PRO A 246 -12.00 -15.57 12.62
C PRO A 246 -12.42 -15.77 11.16
N GLU A 247 -13.69 -16.05 10.87
CA GLU A 247 -14.21 -16.12 9.50
C GLU A 247 -14.65 -14.77 8.95
N ILE A 248 -14.48 -13.69 9.72
CA ILE A 248 -14.89 -12.34 9.37
C ILE A 248 -13.70 -11.40 9.39
N ILE A 249 -13.62 -10.54 8.38
CA ILE A 249 -12.76 -9.37 8.36
C ILE A 249 -13.61 -8.09 8.43
N VAL A 250 -13.02 -7.03 8.96
CA VAL A 250 -13.63 -5.72 9.10
C VAL A 250 -12.81 -4.72 8.28
N LYS A 251 -13.46 -4.09 7.29
CA LYS A 251 -12.89 -3.02 6.48
C LYS A 251 -13.36 -1.69 7.06
N LYS A 252 -12.42 -0.92 7.59
CA LYS A 252 -12.63 0.41 8.19
C LYS A 252 -12.19 1.47 7.21
N LEU A 253 -13.09 2.37 6.85
CA LEU A 253 -12.89 3.41 5.87
C LEU A 253 -12.10 4.60 6.45
N LYS A 254 -11.05 5.05 5.74
CA LYS A 254 -10.12 6.09 6.23
C LYS A 254 -10.67 7.51 6.16
N HIS A 255 -11.45 7.81 5.13
CA HIS A 255 -11.96 9.16 4.86
C HIS A 255 -13.42 9.34 5.30
N TRP A 256 -13.96 8.41 6.08
CA TRP A 256 -15.31 8.52 6.59
C TRP A 256 -15.41 9.61 7.68
N ARG A 257 -16.28 10.60 7.46
CA ARG A 257 -16.47 11.76 8.34
C ARG A 257 -17.95 12.02 8.64
N PRO A 258 -18.31 12.71 9.73
CA PRO A 258 -19.68 13.12 9.98
C PRO A 258 -20.31 13.82 8.77
N GLY A 259 -21.60 13.60 8.54
CA GLY A 259 -22.37 14.22 7.46
C GLY A 259 -22.34 13.51 6.10
N ILE A 260 -21.36 12.65 5.79
CA ILE A 260 -21.30 11.99 4.46
C ILE A 260 -22.25 10.79 4.33
N GLN A 261 -22.77 10.27 5.44
CA GLN A 261 -23.65 9.11 5.47
C GLN A 261 -24.91 9.31 4.61
N GLN A 262 -25.56 10.46 4.73
CA GLN A 262 -26.78 10.75 3.94
C GLN A 262 -26.48 10.73 2.44
N ARG A 263 -25.32 11.28 2.04
CA ARG A 263 -24.88 11.26 0.64
C ARG A 263 -24.57 9.85 0.18
N PHE A 264 -23.85 9.06 0.99
CA PHE A 264 -23.58 7.65 0.73
C PHE A 264 -24.88 6.86 0.50
N VAL A 265 -25.89 7.00 1.37
CA VAL A 265 -27.16 6.29 1.24
C VAL A 265 -27.87 6.65 -0.07
N ALA A 266 -27.83 7.91 -0.49
CA ALA A 266 -28.41 8.34 -1.76
C ALA A 266 -27.70 7.67 -2.96
N ILE A 267 -26.36 7.64 -2.95
CA ILE A 267 -25.55 6.99 -3.99
C ILE A 267 -25.82 5.48 -4.00
N TYR A 268 -25.82 4.85 -2.82
CA TYR A 268 -26.07 3.43 -2.67
C TYR A 268 -27.42 3.01 -3.24
N LYS A 269 -28.50 3.76 -2.97
CA LYS A 269 -29.84 3.50 -3.54
C LYS A 269 -29.86 3.56 -5.08
N VAL A 270 -29.03 4.41 -5.69
CA VAL A 270 -28.88 4.46 -7.16
C VAL A 270 -28.14 3.22 -7.68
N VAL A 271 -27.02 2.90 -7.06
CA VAL A 271 -26.14 1.77 -7.41
C VAL A 271 -26.84 0.42 -7.22
N GLU A 272 -27.59 0.25 -6.13
CA GLU A 272 -28.37 -0.96 -5.82
C GLU A 272 -29.52 -1.16 -6.81
N ALA A 273 -30.21 -0.09 -7.21
CA ALA A 273 -31.22 -0.13 -8.28
C ALA A 273 -30.60 -0.45 -9.66
N GLY A 274 -29.27 -0.54 -9.74
CA GLY A 274 -28.57 -0.88 -10.97
C GLY A 274 -28.59 0.21 -12.02
N ARG A 275 -28.80 1.47 -11.60
CA ARG A 275 -28.76 2.64 -12.47
C ARG A 275 -27.33 3.18 -12.54
N PRO A 276 -26.89 3.71 -13.70
CA PRO A 276 -25.67 4.49 -13.79
C PRO A 276 -25.65 5.59 -12.73
N PHE A 277 -24.56 5.68 -11.98
CA PHE A 277 -24.31 6.83 -11.12
C PHE A 277 -23.34 7.77 -11.82
N THR A 278 -23.72 9.02 -11.95
CA THR A 278 -22.85 10.08 -12.47
C THR A 278 -22.55 11.02 -11.31
N PRO A 279 -21.27 11.23 -10.95
CA PRO A 279 -20.88 12.19 -9.92
C PRO A 279 -21.50 13.56 -10.17
N ASP A 280 -22.01 14.19 -9.11
CA ASP A 280 -22.56 15.54 -9.19
C ASP A 280 -21.42 16.55 -9.40
N PRO A 281 -21.35 17.25 -10.55
CA PRO A 281 -20.24 18.14 -10.86
C PRO A 281 -20.19 19.38 -9.95
N SER A 282 -21.26 19.65 -9.18
CA SER A 282 -21.29 20.73 -8.19
C SER A 282 -20.69 20.34 -6.84
N ARG A 283 -20.30 19.07 -6.67
CA ARG A 283 -19.69 18.52 -5.45
C ARG A 283 -18.22 18.20 -5.66
N ASP A 284 -17.52 17.96 -4.55
CA ASP A 284 -16.14 17.46 -4.59
C ASP A 284 -16.13 16.10 -5.30
N THR A 285 -15.53 16.06 -6.49
CA THR A 285 -15.52 14.87 -7.33
C THR A 285 -14.82 13.70 -6.64
N LYS A 286 -13.83 13.96 -5.78
CA LYS A 286 -13.12 12.89 -5.04
C LYS A 286 -14.00 12.22 -4.00
N ASP A 287 -14.83 12.99 -3.30
CA ASP A 287 -15.82 12.45 -2.36
C ASP A 287 -16.85 11.58 -3.09
N GLU A 288 -17.34 12.04 -4.23
CA GLU A 288 -18.34 11.33 -5.03
C GLU A 288 -17.78 10.00 -5.56
N GLU A 289 -16.55 10.01 -6.08
CA GLU A 289 -15.84 8.81 -6.55
C GLU A 289 -15.61 7.82 -5.40
N TYR A 290 -15.14 8.32 -4.25
CA TYR A 290 -14.92 7.52 -3.04
C TYR A 290 -16.20 6.84 -2.56
N LEU A 291 -17.29 7.60 -2.40
CA LEU A 291 -18.57 7.06 -1.94
C LEU A 291 -19.18 6.09 -2.95
N SER A 292 -18.99 6.34 -4.25
CA SER A 292 -19.45 5.44 -5.31
C SER A 292 -18.74 4.10 -5.26
N GLN A 293 -17.42 4.10 -5.04
CA GLN A 293 -16.64 2.87 -4.92
C GLN A 293 -17.08 2.03 -3.71
N ILE A 294 -17.33 2.67 -2.56
CA ILE A 294 -17.86 1.99 -1.37
C ILE A 294 -19.24 1.41 -1.63
N ALA A 295 -20.11 2.17 -2.31
CA ALA A 295 -21.46 1.73 -2.64
C ALA A 295 -21.45 0.51 -3.58
N LEU A 296 -20.58 0.52 -4.59
CA LEU A 296 -20.36 -0.63 -5.47
C LEU A 296 -19.86 -1.84 -4.69
N GLU A 297 -18.85 -1.67 -3.84
CA GLU A 297 -18.29 -2.77 -3.06
C GLU A 297 -19.36 -3.43 -2.15
N LEU A 298 -20.15 -2.64 -1.42
CA LEU A 298 -21.20 -3.16 -0.56
C LEU A 298 -22.32 -3.86 -1.33
N ARG A 299 -22.73 -3.31 -2.48
CA ARG A 299 -23.69 -3.97 -3.38
C ARG A 299 -23.14 -5.31 -3.85
N ASN A 300 -21.88 -5.34 -4.29
CA ASN A 300 -21.25 -6.52 -4.86
C ASN A 300 -21.07 -7.61 -3.80
N LEU A 301 -20.54 -7.26 -2.62
CA LEU A 301 -20.42 -8.17 -1.47
C LEU A 301 -21.78 -8.74 -1.04
N ARG A 302 -22.85 -7.94 -1.08
CA ARG A 302 -24.20 -8.41 -0.82
C ARG A 302 -24.66 -9.42 -1.88
N ALA A 303 -24.45 -9.11 -3.17
CA ALA A 303 -24.83 -9.98 -4.29
C ALA A 303 -24.11 -11.34 -4.26
N VAL A 304 -22.85 -11.37 -3.83
CA VAL A 304 -22.08 -12.63 -3.69
C VAL A 304 -22.28 -13.33 -2.34
N GLY A 305 -23.05 -12.74 -1.41
CA GLY A 305 -23.33 -13.31 -0.09
C GLY A 305 -22.17 -13.24 0.91
N GLU A 306 -21.22 -12.33 0.67
CA GLU A 306 -20.01 -12.17 1.48
C GLU A 306 -20.09 -11.00 2.47
N LEU A 307 -21.02 -10.06 2.29
CA LEU A 307 -21.29 -8.99 3.26
C LEU A 307 -21.87 -9.58 4.55
N LYS A 308 -21.26 -9.28 5.70
CA LYS A 308 -21.71 -9.72 7.04
C LYS A 308 -22.34 -8.59 7.85
N GLY A 309 -21.97 -7.35 7.58
CA GLY A 309 -22.63 -6.19 8.17
C GLY A 309 -21.97 -4.87 7.79
N PRO A 310 -22.63 -3.72 8.01
CA PRO A 310 -24.03 -3.65 8.45
C PRO A 310 -25.00 -4.11 7.34
N ALA A 311 -26.10 -4.75 7.74
CA ALA A 311 -27.11 -5.24 6.79
C ALA A 311 -27.90 -4.08 6.17
N ASP A 312 -28.14 -3.03 6.95
CA ASP A 312 -28.87 -1.84 6.54
C ASP A 312 -27.88 -0.73 6.09
N PRO A 313 -27.95 -0.26 4.83
CA PRO A 313 -27.16 0.87 4.35
C PRO A 313 -27.40 2.15 5.15
N GLU A 314 -28.59 2.36 5.71
CA GLU A 314 -28.91 3.53 6.54
C GLU A 314 -28.18 3.49 7.89
N ARG A 315 -27.65 2.33 8.28
CA ARG A 315 -26.76 2.17 9.44
C ARG A 315 -25.28 2.16 9.08
N PHE A 316 -24.93 2.37 7.81
CA PHE A 316 -23.54 2.38 7.39
C PHE A 316 -22.81 3.62 7.93
N CYS A 317 -21.72 3.41 8.65
CA CYS A 317 -21.03 4.48 9.36
C CYS A 317 -19.51 4.38 9.25
N GLY A 318 -19.01 4.06 8.05
CA GLY A 318 -17.58 4.05 7.76
C GLY A 318 -16.91 2.69 7.95
N TRP A 319 -17.65 1.63 8.19
CA TRP A 319 -17.08 0.30 8.26
C TRP A 319 -18.07 -0.73 7.73
N PHE A 320 -17.53 -1.84 7.26
CA PHE A 320 -18.29 -3.04 6.99
C PHE A 320 -17.45 -4.27 7.29
N SER A 321 -18.14 -5.39 7.49
CA SER A 321 -17.56 -6.69 7.70
C SER A 321 -17.94 -7.62 6.57
N MET A 322 -17.00 -8.48 6.20
CA MET A 322 -17.19 -9.44 5.12
C MET A 322 -16.52 -10.77 5.48
N LYS A 323 -16.86 -11.81 4.72
CA LYS A 323 -16.25 -13.13 4.84
C LYS A 323 -14.73 -13.04 4.64
N PHE A 324 -13.97 -13.70 5.50
CA PHE A 324 -12.53 -13.88 5.32
C PHE A 324 -12.24 -14.86 4.19
N VAL A 325 -11.43 -14.43 3.21
CA VAL A 325 -10.98 -15.28 2.11
C VAL A 325 -9.71 -16.01 2.54
N ARG A 326 -9.82 -17.33 2.70
CA ARG A 326 -8.69 -18.20 3.05
C ARG A 326 -7.81 -18.48 1.84
N GLY A 327 -6.54 -18.81 2.10
CA GLY A 327 -5.55 -19.15 1.08
C GLY A 327 -4.30 -18.29 1.19
N ASN A 328 -3.33 -18.56 0.32
CA ASN A 328 -2.05 -17.86 0.30
C ASN A 328 -1.95 -16.99 -0.96
N PRO A 329 -1.34 -15.80 -0.90
CA PRO A 329 -0.96 -15.09 -2.10
C PRO A 329 0.04 -15.91 -2.95
N ILE A 330 0.09 -15.63 -4.25
CA ILE A 330 0.94 -16.38 -5.18
C ILE A 330 2.44 -16.29 -4.85
N TRP A 331 2.88 -15.15 -4.29
CA TRP A 331 4.28 -14.89 -3.95
C TRP A 331 4.79 -15.65 -2.72
N ASP A 332 3.91 -16.35 -1.99
CA ASP A 332 4.36 -17.31 -0.98
C ASP A 332 4.89 -18.60 -1.63
N ASN A 333 4.63 -18.83 -2.92
CA ASN A 333 5.25 -19.91 -3.68
C ASN A 333 6.67 -19.50 -4.12
N ALA A 334 7.69 -20.25 -3.69
CA ALA A 334 9.09 -19.98 -4.05
C ALA A 334 9.36 -19.91 -5.57
N THR A 335 8.53 -20.56 -6.39
CA THR A 335 8.65 -20.51 -7.86
C THR A 335 8.28 -19.15 -8.44
N TYR A 336 7.45 -18.35 -7.74
CA TYR A 336 7.10 -16.98 -8.15
C TYR A 336 8.32 -16.05 -8.19
N TRP A 337 9.35 -16.33 -7.40
CA TRP A 337 10.57 -15.53 -7.34
C TRP A 337 11.64 -15.95 -8.36
N ARG A 338 11.33 -16.92 -9.24
CA ARG A 338 12.22 -17.28 -10.35
C ARG A 338 12.10 -16.24 -11.47
N HIS A 339 13.06 -16.27 -12.38
CA HIS A 339 13.11 -15.35 -13.51
C HIS A 339 11.78 -15.36 -14.31
N PRO A 340 11.17 -14.20 -14.63
CA PRO A 340 9.84 -14.15 -15.25
C PRO A 340 9.73 -14.81 -16.63
N PHE A 341 10.84 -14.96 -17.36
CA PHE A 341 10.88 -15.74 -18.62
C PHE A 341 11.19 -17.23 -18.45
N GLY A 342 11.41 -17.70 -17.21
CA GLY A 342 11.67 -19.10 -16.93
C GLY A 342 10.40 -19.93 -17.00
N VAL A 343 10.48 -21.10 -17.64
CA VAL A 343 9.37 -22.07 -17.74
C VAL A 343 8.69 -22.35 -16.38
N PRO A 344 9.42 -22.58 -15.27
CA PRO A 344 8.77 -22.84 -13.99
C PRO A 344 7.87 -21.69 -13.50
N PHE A 345 8.30 -20.44 -13.67
CA PHE A 345 7.53 -19.26 -13.31
C PHE A 345 6.27 -19.16 -14.18
N GLN A 346 6.43 -19.30 -15.50
CA GLN A 346 5.32 -19.24 -16.45
C GLN A 346 4.30 -20.35 -16.22
N THR A 347 4.74 -21.59 -15.94
CA THR A 347 3.84 -22.70 -15.62
C THR A 347 3.05 -22.43 -14.33
N LEU A 348 3.69 -21.88 -13.30
CA LEU A 348 3.00 -21.48 -12.06
C LEU A 348 1.93 -20.42 -12.35
N LEU A 349 2.29 -19.34 -13.05
CA LEU A 349 1.37 -18.25 -13.34
C LEU A 349 0.24 -18.67 -14.28
N LYS A 350 0.53 -19.47 -15.30
CA LYS A 350 -0.48 -20.02 -16.21
C LYS A 350 -1.51 -20.80 -15.39
N ARG A 351 -1.05 -21.64 -14.46
CA ARG A 351 -1.95 -22.34 -13.52
C ARG A 351 -2.77 -21.39 -12.66
N ALA A 352 -2.14 -20.37 -12.10
CA ALA A 352 -2.81 -19.36 -11.28
C ALA A 352 -3.91 -18.64 -12.07
N PHE A 353 -3.61 -18.15 -13.27
CA PHE A 353 -4.54 -17.40 -14.10
C PHE A 353 -5.76 -18.22 -14.50
N HIS A 354 -5.57 -19.46 -14.95
CA HIS A 354 -6.71 -20.31 -15.30
C HIS A 354 -7.60 -20.63 -14.09
N LEU A 355 -7.02 -20.89 -12.91
CA LEU A 355 -7.80 -21.08 -11.69
C LEU A 355 -8.57 -19.80 -11.30
N THR A 356 -7.95 -18.63 -11.46
CA THR A 356 -8.63 -17.33 -11.26
C THR A 356 -9.79 -17.16 -12.22
N VAL A 357 -9.62 -17.48 -13.51
CA VAL A 357 -10.71 -17.42 -14.50
C VAL A 357 -11.83 -18.39 -14.15
N ASP A 358 -11.52 -19.61 -13.71
CA ASP A 358 -12.52 -20.59 -13.26
C ASP A 358 -13.38 -20.01 -12.10
N GLU A 359 -12.75 -19.32 -11.15
CA GLU A 359 -13.44 -18.67 -10.03
C GLU A 359 -14.30 -17.48 -10.51
N ILE A 360 -13.80 -16.65 -11.44
CA ILE A 360 -14.58 -15.56 -12.04
C ILE A 360 -15.81 -16.11 -12.78
N GLU A 361 -15.64 -17.15 -13.60
CA GLU A 361 -16.75 -17.78 -14.32
C GLU A 361 -17.80 -18.36 -13.34
N TYR A 362 -17.35 -18.92 -12.22
CA TYR A 362 -18.24 -19.38 -11.15
C TYR A 362 -19.09 -18.23 -10.60
N PHE A 363 -18.48 -17.09 -10.27
CA PHE A 363 -19.22 -15.93 -9.75
C PHE A 363 -20.16 -15.31 -10.79
N VAL A 364 -19.77 -15.26 -12.07
CA VAL A 364 -20.68 -14.80 -13.12
C VAL A 364 -21.90 -15.73 -13.23
N LYS A 365 -21.68 -17.04 -13.31
CA LYS A 365 -22.77 -18.02 -13.47
C LYS A 365 -23.69 -18.11 -12.25
N LYS A 366 -23.12 -18.03 -11.04
CA LYS A 366 -23.87 -18.22 -9.80
C LYS A 366 -24.47 -16.92 -9.25
N HIS A 367 -23.75 -15.82 -9.37
CA HIS A 367 -24.08 -14.55 -8.71
C HIS A 367 -24.35 -13.41 -9.70
N GLY A 368 -24.10 -13.61 -11.00
CA GLY A 368 -24.28 -12.56 -12.00
C GLY A 368 -23.25 -11.43 -11.89
N MET A 369 -22.04 -11.74 -11.38
CA MET A 369 -21.01 -10.75 -11.08
C MET A 369 -19.65 -11.13 -11.70
N GLU A 370 -19.05 -10.19 -12.43
CA GLU A 370 -17.68 -10.23 -12.96
C GLU A 370 -16.77 -9.37 -12.08
N HIS A 371 -15.61 -9.88 -11.62
CA HIS A 371 -14.74 -9.18 -10.67
C HIS A 371 -14.09 -7.90 -11.23
N ARG A 372 -13.76 -7.88 -12.53
CA ARG A 372 -13.08 -6.80 -13.28
C ARG A 372 -11.72 -6.29 -12.77
N ASP A 373 -11.26 -6.72 -11.60
CA ASP A 373 -9.93 -6.36 -11.07
C ASP A 373 -9.19 -7.55 -10.41
N ALA A 374 -9.24 -8.72 -11.05
CA ALA A 374 -8.72 -9.97 -10.49
C ALA A 374 -7.22 -10.19 -10.78
N HIS A 375 -6.38 -9.18 -10.55
CA HIS A 375 -4.93 -9.34 -10.63
C HIS A 375 -4.40 -10.17 -9.45
N LEU A 376 -3.17 -10.69 -9.52
CA LEU A 376 -2.66 -11.65 -8.51
C LEU A 376 -2.64 -11.14 -7.06
N ALA A 377 -2.59 -9.81 -6.84
CA ALA A 377 -2.73 -9.25 -5.50
C ALA A 377 -4.16 -9.33 -4.91
N ASN A 378 -5.19 -9.46 -5.74
CA ASN A 378 -6.61 -9.59 -5.38
C ASN A 378 -7.11 -11.06 -5.49
N VAL A 379 -6.17 -12.01 -5.46
CA VAL A 379 -6.46 -13.45 -5.49
C VAL A 379 -5.67 -14.19 -4.42
N LYS A 380 -6.33 -15.12 -3.73
CA LYS A 380 -5.69 -16.10 -2.84
C LYS A 380 -5.81 -17.49 -3.43
N PHE A 381 -4.83 -18.34 -3.15
CA PHE A 381 -4.78 -19.69 -3.68
C PHE A 381 -4.74 -20.74 -2.56
N GLU A 382 -5.52 -21.80 -2.74
CA GLU A 382 -5.35 -23.04 -1.99
C GLU A 382 -4.27 -23.90 -2.65
N THR A 383 -3.47 -24.58 -1.83
CA THR A 383 -2.41 -25.46 -2.30
C THR A 383 -2.60 -26.88 -1.76
N LYS A 384 -2.29 -27.87 -2.58
CA LYS A 384 -2.26 -29.29 -2.21
C LYS A 384 -0.98 -29.91 -2.76
N GLY A 385 -0.11 -30.40 -1.87
CA GLY A 385 1.18 -30.97 -2.27
C GLY A 385 2.10 -29.97 -3.01
N GLY A 386 2.04 -28.68 -2.66
CA GLY A 386 2.83 -27.63 -3.33
C GLY A 386 2.23 -27.08 -4.63
N THR A 387 1.15 -27.68 -5.12
CA THR A 387 0.47 -27.28 -6.36
C THR A 387 -0.77 -26.46 -6.06
N LEU A 388 -1.02 -25.39 -6.85
CA LEU A 388 -2.25 -24.60 -6.75
C LEU A 388 -3.46 -25.45 -7.14
N VAL A 389 -4.53 -25.44 -6.36
CA VAL A 389 -5.73 -26.25 -6.66
C VAL A 389 -7.01 -25.43 -6.78
N ARG A 390 -7.04 -24.23 -6.18
CA ARG A 390 -8.20 -23.34 -6.24
C ARG A 390 -7.75 -21.89 -6.07
N ALA A 391 -8.43 -20.98 -6.75
CA ALA A 391 -8.32 -19.54 -6.55
C ALA A 391 -9.54 -19.01 -5.80
N HIS A 392 -9.37 -17.92 -5.08
CA HIS A 392 -10.43 -17.16 -4.43
C HIS A 392 -10.19 -15.68 -4.69
N VAL A 393 -11.11 -15.03 -5.40
CA VAL A 393 -11.05 -13.58 -5.68
C VAL A 393 -11.61 -12.78 -4.51
N PHE A 394 -11.10 -11.57 -4.31
CA PHE A 394 -11.58 -10.65 -3.28
C PHE A 394 -11.33 -9.19 -3.69
N ASP A 395 -11.88 -8.24 -2.93
CA ASP A 395 -11.93 -6.80 -3.24
C ASP A 395 -12.90 -6.47 -4.38
N TRP A 396 -14.18 -6.68 -4.09
CA TRP A 396 -15.30 -6.55 -5.03
C TRP A 396 -15.64 -5.11 -5.43
N GLY A 397 -14.82 -4.10 -5.10
CA GLY A 397 -15.11 -2.68 -5.36
C GLY A 397 -15.23 -2.32 -6.85
N PHE A 398 -14.56 -3.08 -7.71
CA PHE A 398 -14.58 -2.88 -9.17
C PHE A 398 -15.46 -3.87 -9.92
N ALA A 399 -16.13 -4.79 -9.21
CA ALA A 399 -16.94 -5.80 -9.86
C ALA A 399 -18.19 -5.22 -10.54
N ALA A 400 -18.55 -5.79 -11.67
CA ALA A 400 -19.67 -5.37 -12.49
C ALA A 400 -20.66 -6.50 -12.71
N ARG A 401 -21.94 -6.16 -12.89
CA ARG A 401 -22.96 -7.16 -13.24
C ARG A 401 -22.69 -7.75 -14.63
N MET A 402 -22.81 -9.07 -14.71
CA MET A 402 -22.65 -9.83 -15.95
C MET A 402 -23.58 -11.03 -15.93
N THR A 403 -24.27 -11.30 -17.03
CA THR A 403 -25.19 -12.44 -17.13
C THR A 403 -24.62 -13.53 -18.03
N TRP A 404 -24.77 -14.79 -17.63
CA TRP A 404 -24.58 -15.94 -18.51
C TRP A 404 -25.94 -16.36 -19.09
N ASP A 405 -26.11 -16.25 -20.41
CA ASP A 405 -27.37 -16.56 -21.09
C ASP A 405 -27.48 -18.03 -21.59
N GLY A 406 -26.48 -18.86 -21.26
CA GLY A 406 -26.34 -20.22 -21.78
C GLY A 406 -25.40 -20.35 -22.98
N ARG A 407 -25.04 -19.23 -23.62
CA ARG A 407 -24.13 -19.19 -24.77
C ARG A 407 -23.08 -18.08 -24.68
N TYR A 408 -23.44 -16.94 -24.11
CA TYR A 408 -22.61 -15.76 -23.98
C TYR A 408 -22.58 -15.26 -22.55
N TYR A 409 -21.42 -14.71 -22.19
CA TYR A 409 -21.29 -13.80 -21.07
C TYR A 409 -21.60 -12.39 -21.58
N VAL A 410 -22.58 -11.72 -20.96
CA VAL A 410 -23.07 -10.41 -21.40
C VAL A 410 -22.90 -9.39 -20.28
N ARG A 411 -22.11 -8.34 -20.53
CA ARG A 411 -21.89 -7.26 -19.55
C ARG A 411 -23.11 -6.36 -19.42
N ALA A 412 -23.49 -6.04 -18.19
CA ALA A 412 -24.58 -5.12 -17.90
C ALA A 412 -24.13 -3.65 -18.00
N ASN A 413 -25.06 -2.72 -17.80
CA ASN A 413 -24.83 -1.28 -17.88
C ASN A 413 -24.27 -0.68 -16.56
N ASP A 414 -23.42 -1.41 -15.86
CA ASP A 414 -22.75 -0.85 -14.69
C ASP A 414 -21.73 0.21 -15.13
N THR A 415 -21.84 1.41 -14.56
CA THR A 415 -20.84 2.47 -14.70
C THR A 415 -19.85 2.34 -13.55
N LEU A 416 -18.63 1.93 -13.87
CA LEU A 416 -17.54 1.92 -12.90
C LEU A 416 -16.85 3.27 -12.93
N VAL A 417 -16.52 3.78 -11.74
CA VAL A 417 -15.63 4.94 -11.61
C VAL A 417 -14.32 4.55 -12.30
N TRP A 418 -13.87 5.35 -13.28
CA TRP A 418 -12.62 5.17 -14.05
C TRP A 418 -12.59 4.13 -15.17
N ASN A 419 -13.72 3.50 -15.53
CA ASN A 419 -13.73 2.56 -16.66
C ASN A 419 -14.87 2.88 -17.62
N SER A 420 -14.57 2.96 -18.92
CA SER A 420 -15.63 3.06 -19.93
C SER A 420 -16.47 1.78 -19.87
N GLY A 421 -17.77 1.94 -19.68
CA GLY A 421 -18.68 0.80 -19.62
C GLY A 421 -18.68 0.04 -20.94
N GLU A 422 -18.32 -1.24 -20.93
CA GLU A 422 -18.51 -2.16 -22.06
C GLU A 422 -19.93 -2.76 -22.03
N ALA A 423 -20.91 -1.88 -21.80
CA ALA A 423 -22.31 -2.21 -21.73
C ALA A 423 -22.77 -3.02 -22.96
N GLY A 424 -23.34 -4.20 -22.73
CA GLY A 424 -23.83 -5.07 -23.80
C GLY A 424 -22.76 -5.87 -24.54
N ALA A 425 -21.48 -5.75 -24.18
CA ALA A 425 -20.43 -6.59 -24.75
C ALA A 425 -20.73 -8.07 -24.48
N LYS A 426 -20.55 -8.91 -25.50
CA LYS A 426 -20.82 -10.34 -25.48
C LYS A 426 -19.54 -11.11 -25.73
N TYR A 427 -19.29 -12.12 -24.91
CA TYR A 427 -18.14 -13.02 -25.04
C TYR A 427 -18.63 -14.46 -25.11
N THR A 428 -18.17 -15.22 -26.09
CA THR A 428 -18.23 -16.69 -25.99
C THR A 428 -17.36 -17.15 -24.81
N PRO A 429 -17.52 -18.40 -24.32
CA PRO A 429 -16.64 -18.93 -23.28
C PRO A 429 -15.15 -18.76 -23.59
N ASP A 430 -14.73 -19.12 -24.80
CA ASP A 430 -13.33 -19.00 -25.20
C ASP A 430 -12.85 -17.55 -25.26
N GLN A 431 -13.67 -16.63 -25.78
CA GLN A 431 -13.34 -15.21 -25.81
C GLN A 431 -13.20 -14.63 -24.40
N PHE A 432 -14.10 -15.02 -23.49
CA PHE A 432 -14.07 -14.56 -22.11
C PHE A 432 -12.81 -15.02 -21.37
N ARG A 433 -12.45 -16.30 -21.52
CA ARG A 433 -11.24 -16.85 -20.91
C ARG A 433 -9.98 -16.21 -21.48
N LYS A 434 -9.89 -16.08 -22.81
CA LYS A 434 -8.75 -15.42 -23.48
C LYS A 434 -8.58 -13.98 -23.03
N TYR A 435 -9.68 -13.21 -22.98
CA TYR A 435 -9.67 -11.83 -22.49
C TYR A 435 -9.06 -11.73 -21.08
N TRP A 436 -9.54 -12.56 -20.15
CA TRP A 436 -9.07 -12.51 -18.76
C TRP A 436 -7.62 -12.97 -18.60
N ILE A 437 -7.22 -14.04 -19.29
CA ILE A 437 -5.84 -14.53 -19.26
C ILE A 437 -4.91 -13.46 -19.85
N GLU A 438 -5.24 -12.91 -21.01
CA GLU A 438 -4.46 -11.85 -21.66
C GLU A 438 -4.29 -10.63 -20.74
N TRP A 439 -5.39 -10.17 -20.13
CA TRP A 439 -5.35 -9.04 -19.20
C TRP A 439 -4.43 -9.33 -18.01
N MET A 440 -4.58 -10.49 -17.35
CA MET A 440 -3.75 -10.84 -16.19
C MET A 440 -2.26 -11.01 -16.54
N VAL A 441 -1.95 -11.61 -17.69
CA VAL A 441 -0.57 -11.74 -18.16
C VAL A 441 0.05 -10.36 -18.40
N LYS A 442 -0.67 -9.47 -19.09
CA LYS A 442 -0.21 -8.10 -19.34
C LYS A 442 0.04 -7.36 -18.02
N THR A 443 -0.93 -7.38 -17.10
CA THR A 443 -0.80 -6.71 -15.79
C THR A 443 0.39 -7.23 -14.99
N GLU A 444 0.62 -8.55 -14.94
CA GLU A 444 1.75 -9.10 -14.19
C GLU A 444 3.10 -8.74 -14.83
N TYR A 445 3.23 -8.84 -16.16
CA TYR A 445 4.49 -8.48 -16.83
C TYR A 445 4.76 -6.97 -16.79
N GLU A 446 3.72 -6.12 -16.82
CA GLU A 446 3.83 -4.69 -16.53
C GLU A 446 4.34 -4.41 -15.12
N ALA A 447 3.83 -5.15 -14.12
CA ALA A 447 4.35 -5.07 -12.76
C ALA A 447 5.82 -5.51 -12.67
N GLN A 448 6.21 -6.59 -13.37
CA GLN A 448 7.60 -7.04 -13.42
C GLN A 448 8.53 -6.00 -14.07
N MET A 449 8.09 -5.34 -15.16
CA MET A 449 8.82 -4.23 -15.77
C MET A 449 8.96 -3.04 -14.80
N SER A 450 7.90 -2.69 -14.07
CA SER A 450 7.93 -1.61 -13.08
C SER A 450 8.86 -1.90 -11.90
N ARG A 451 8.97 -3.16 -11.50
CA ARG A 451 9.86 -3.63 -10.43
C ARG A 451 11.30 -3.89 -10.92
N GLN A 452 11.59 -3.61 -12.18
CA GLN A 452 12.88 -3.89 -12.82
C GLN A 452 13.27 -5.38 -12.80
N GLY A 453 12.30 -6.28 -12.68
CA GLY A 453 12.52 -7.73 -12.77
C GLY A 453 12.84 -8.18 -14.20
N ILE A 454 12.41 -7.40 -15.20
CA ILE A 454 12.73 -7.54 -16.62
C ILE A 454 12.83 -6.15 -17.27
N SER A 455 13.49 -6.06 -18.43
CA SER A 455 13.54 -4.81 -19.20
C SER A 455 12.18 -4.52 -19.86
N ARG A 456 11.90 -3.23 -20.14
CA ARG A 456 10.69 -2.84 -20.88
C ARG A 456 10.66 -3.40 -22.30
N GLU A 457 11.82 -3.49 -22.94
CA GLU A 457 11.95 -4.03 -24.29
C GLU A 457 11.61 -5.53 -24.32
N ASP A 458 12.19 -6.31 -23.41
CA ASP A 458 11.94 -7.76 -23.37
C ASP A 458 10.50 -8.07 -22.97
N GLY A 459 9.94 -7.33 -22.00
CA GLY A 459 8.54 -7.46 -21.61
C GLY A 459 7.60 -7.16 -22.78
N SER A 460 7.85 -6.09 -23.54
CA SER A 460 7.05 -5.73 -24.71
C SER A 460 7.12 -6.78 -25.82
N LYS A 461 8.31 -7.34 -26.08
CA LYS A 461 8.49 -8.44 -27.04
C LYS A 461 7.75 -9.70 -26.59
N PHE A 462 7.83 -10.03 -25.31
CA PHE A 462 7.14 -11.19 -24.73
C PHE A 462 5.62 -11.07 -24.86
N LEU A 463 5.06 -9.89 -24.56
CA LEU A 463 3.62 -9.63 -24.62
C LEU A 463 3.04 -9.58 -26.05
N ALA A 464 3.87 -9.63 -27.09
CA ALA A 464 3.43 -9.65 -28.49
C ALA A 464 2.82 -10.99 -28.92
N ASN A 465 3.13 -12.09 -28.23
CA ASN A 465 2.53 -13.40 -28.48
C ASN A 465 2.18 -14.09 -27.17
N LEU A 466 0.89 -14.35 -26.96
CA LEU A 466 0.36 -14.95 -25.75
C LEU A 466 -0.26 -16.34 -25.96
N ASP A 467 -0.07 -16.98 -27.11
CA ASP A 467 -0.75 -18.23 -27.47
C ASP A 467 -0.52 -19.34 -26.44
N TRP A 468 0.71 -19.46 -25.94
CA TRP A 468 1.09 -20.39 -24.87
C TRP A 468 0.21 -20.27 -23.62
N TRP A 469 -0.30 -19.08 -23.30
CA TRP A 469 -1.05 -18.84 -22.08
C TRP A 469 -2.50 -19.32 -22.17
N PHE A 470 -3.04 -19.57 -23.36
CA PHE A 470 -4.45 -19.94 -23.54
C PHE A 470 -4.72 -21.44 -23.43
N GLU A 471 -3.69 -22.27 -23.59
CA GLU A 471 -3.80 -23.73 -23.53
C GLU A 471 -3.96 -24.19 -22.07
N TRP A 472 -4.99 -24.99 -21.77
CA TRP A 472 -5.19 -25.52 -20.41
C TRP A 472 -4.97 -27.03 -20.35
N ASP A 473 -3.82 -27.45 -19.82
CA ASP A 473 -3.55 -28.85 -19.50
C ASP A 473 -4.21 -29.17 -18.15
N LYS A 474 -5.42 -29.73 -18.19
CA LYS A 474 -6.20 -30.09 -16.99
C LYS A 474 -5.60 -31.23 -16.19
#